data_AF-A0A7J2IUE6-F1
#
_entry.id   AF-A0A7J2IUE6-F1
#
_cell.length_a   1.000
_cell.length_b   1.000
_cell.length_c   1.000
_cell.angle_alpha   90.00
_cell.angle_beta   90.00
_cell.angle_gamma   90.00
#
_symmetry.space_group_name_H-M   'P 1'
#
loop_
_entity.id
_entity.type
_entity.pdbx_description
1 polymer ?
#
loop_
_entity_poly.entity_id
_entity_poly.type
_entity_poly.pdbx_seq_one_letter_code
_entity_poly.pdbx_strand_id
1 'polypeptide(L)'
;MDMMAIAMVEGRLRGLVEELKEELGTAIPIAVEKLMGLFGLEASPGLLKDIRMAISHALHIIIHELAHQVAREAMPWLEELPEPDRTFVDEVLARLVERAISTELRDGVGLKMVLVEDFKEQLSELRFYEQLRGISMDEADLKALYEEFLRYASRAGGALDFARHLLELRGRFLRR
;
A
#
# COMPACT_ATOMS: atom_id res chain seq x y z
N MET A 1 21.55 -0.98 -13.32
CA MET A 1 21.95 -0.10 -12.21
C MET A 1 23.31 -0.54 -11.71
N ASP A 2 24.17 0.41 -11.38
CA ASP A 2 25.48 0.18 -10.77
C ASP A 2 25.31 -0.41 -9.36
N MET A 3 26.03 -1.49 -9.02
CA MET A 3 25.99 -2.10 -7.69
C MET A 3 26.36 -1.10 -6.58
N MET A 4 27.24 -0.14 -6.86
CA MET A 4 27.59 0.90 -5.88
C MET A 4 26.41 1.85 -5.59
N ALA A 5 25.60 2.16 -6.61
CA ALA A 5 24.42 3.01 -6.44
C ALA A 5 23.35 2.30 -5.59
N ILE A 6 23.12 1.00 -5.80
CA ILE A 6 22.18 0.21 -5.00
C ILE A 6 22.63 0.12 -3.54
N ALA A 7 23.91 -0.17 -3.29
CA ALA A 7 24.46 -0.25 -1.93
C ALA A 7 24.39 1.10 -1.18
N MET A 8 24.61 2.22 -1.88
CA MET A 8 24.44 3.56 -1.30
C MET A 8 22.99 3.88 -0.93
N VAL A 9 22.03 3.51 -1.79
CA VAL A 9 20.60 3.67 -1.51
C VAL A 9 20.20 2.80 -0.32
N GLU A 10 20.63 1.55 -0.29
CA GLU A 10 20.36 0.65 0.83
C GLU A 10 20.92 1.18 2.16
N GLY A 11 22.16 1.69 2.16
CA GLY A 11 22.77 2.26 3.37
C GLY A 11 22.01 3.49 3.88
N ARG A 12 21.56 4.38 2.98
CA ARG A 12 20.75 5.55 3.35
C ARG A 12 19.38 5.14 3.89
N LEU A 13 18.72 4.19 3.26
CA LEU A 13 17.43 3.65 3.72
C LEU A 13 17.55 3.02 5.11
N ARG A 14 18.63 2.27 5.36
CA ARG A 14 18.89 1.69 6.68
C ARG A 14 19.08 2.77 7.75
N GLY A 15 19.81 3.84 7.44
CA GLY A 15 19.96 4.98 8.36
C GLY A 15 18.61 5.60 8.73
N LEU A 16 17.78 5.90 7.73
CA LEU A 16 16.43 6.46 7.95
C LEU A 16 15.53 5.52 8.76
N VAL A 17 15.62 4.21 8.53
CA VAL A 17 14.83 3.22 9.28
C VAL A 17 15.29 3.12 10.73
N GLU A 18 16.59 3.23 11.03
CA GLU A 18 17.07 3.24 12.42
C GLU A 18 16.65 4.52 13.14
N GLU A 19 16.75 5.69 12.50
CA GLU A 19 16.24 6.96 13.05
C GLU A 19 14.73 6.85 13.35
N LEU A 20 13.95 6.36 12.37
CA LEU A 20 12.51 6.16 12.54
C LEU A 20 12.19 5.17 13.67
N LYS A 21 12.98 4.10 13.82
CA LYS A 21 12.80 3.11 14.89
C LYS A 21 13.00 3.73 16.27
N GLU A 22 14.01 4.60 16.43
CA GLU A 22 14.23 5.33 17.68
C GLU A 22 13.09 6.30 17.99
N GLU A 23 12.63 7.05 16.99
CA GLU A 23 11.50 7.96 17.13
C GLU A 23 10.21 7.22 17.47
N LEU A 24 9.87 6.14 16.75
CA LEU A 24 8.68 5.33 17.01
C LEU A 24 8.73 4.65 18.39
N GLY A 25 9.91 4.16 18.81
CA GLY A 25 10.12 3.57 20.12
C GLY A 25 9.86 4.56 21.26
N THR A 26 10.09 5.85 21.02
CA THR A 26 9.80 6.93 21.97
C THR A 26 8.35 7.39 21.89
N ALA A 27 7.83 7.59 20.68
CA ALA A 27 6.53 8.23 20.45
C ALA A 27 5.34 7.30 20.76
N ILE A 28 5.41 6.02 20.39
CA ILE A 28 4.27 5.10 20.53
C ILE A 28 3.85 4.93 22.00
N PRO A 29 4.74 4.65 22.97
CA PRO A 29 4.34 4.53 24.37
C PRO A 29 3.68 5.80 24.92
N ILE A 30 4.24 6.97 24.59
CA ILE A 30 3.70 8.28 25.00
C ILE A 30 2.31 8.51 24.41
N ALA A 31 2.11 8.18 23.13
CA ALA A 31 0.82 8.31 22.47
C ALA A 31 -0.23 7.38 23.09
N VAL A 32 0.12 6.11 23.35
CA VAL A 32 -0.76 5.14 23.99
C VAL A 32 -1.17 5.59 25.40
N GLU A 33 -0.21 6.03 26.22
CA GLU A 33 -0.51 6.54 27.57
C GLU A 33 -1.47 7.73 27.52
N LYS A 34 -1.23 8.69 26.63
CA LYS A 34 -2.11 9.86 26.44
C LYS A 34 -3.50 9.45 25.98
N LEU A 35 -3.62 8.54 25.01
CA LEU A 35 -4.89 8.03 24.53
C LEU A 35 -5.66 7.34 25.66
N MET A 36 -5.00 6.48 26.44
CA MET A 36 -5.61 5.82 27.59
C MET A 36 -6.12 6.83 28.62
N GLY A 37 -5.33 7.86 28.95
CA GLY A 37 -5.74 8.93 29.84
C GLY A 37 -6.93 9.74 29.33
N LEU A 38 -6.98 10.02 28.02
CA LEU A 38 -8.09 10.74 27.38
C LEU A 38 -9.41 9.95 27.43
N PHE A 39 -9.34 8.63 27.26
CA PHE A 39 -10.52 7.76 27.26
C PHE A 39 -10.83 7.14 28.63
N GLY A 40 -10.03 7.42 29.66
CA GLY A 40 -10.20 6.84 31.00
C GLY A 40 -10.04 5.31 31.02
N LEU A 41 -9.15 4.78 30.19
CA LEU A 41 -8.93 3.33 30.03
C LEU A 41 -7.69 2.86 30.80
N GLU A 42 -7.79 1.65 31.33
CA GLU A 42 -6.64 0.92 31.89
C GLU A 42 -6.04 -0.04 30.86
N ALA A 43 -4.75 -0.38 31.04
CA ALA A 43 -4.07 -1.31 30.16
C ALA A 43 -4.69 -2.70 30.31
N SER A 44 -5.15 -3.26 29.19
CA SER A 44 -5.70 -4.62 29.15
C SER A 44 -5.03 -5.44 28.04
N PRO A 45 -5.02 -6.78 28.15
CA PRO A 45 -4.51 -7.64 27.08
C PRO A 45 -5.22 -7.42 25.74
N GLY A 46 -6.51 -7.07 25.76
CA GLY A 46 -7.27 -6.72 24.56
C GLY A 46 -6.74 -5.46 23.89
N LEU A 47 -6.58 -4.38 24.65
CA LEU A 47 -6.04 -3.12 24.15
C LEU A 47 -4.62 -3.28 23.58
N LEU A 48 -3.76 -4.08 24.24
CA LEU A 48 -2.42 -4.36 23.73
C LEU A 48 -2.43 -5.12 22.40
N LYS A 49 -3.40 -6.03 22.21
CA LYS A 49 -3.60 -6.73 20.93
C LYS A 49 -4.01 -5.74 19.83
N ASP A 50 -4.91 -4.81 20.13
CA ASP A 50 -5.38 -3.82 19.17
C ASP A 50 -4.29 -2.79 18.82
N ILE A 51 -3.48 -2.36 19.80
CA ILE A 51 -2.29 -1.53 19.56
C ILE A 51 -1.29 -2.26 18.66
N ARG A 52 -1.05 -3.56 18.92
CA ARG A 52 -0.17 -4.37 18.05
C ARG A 52 -0.70 -4.42 16.62
N MET A 53 -2.02 -4.55 16.44
CA MET A 53 -2.65 -4.51 15.13
C MET A 53 -2.42 -3.16 14.45
N ALA A 54 -2.67 -2.05 15.15
CA ALA A 54 -2.42 -0.71 14.65
C ALA A 54 -0.96 -0.51 14.17
N ILE A 55 0.01 -1.05 14.93
CA ILE A 55 1.42 -1.02 14.53
C ILE A 55 1.67 -1.85 13.26
N SER A 56 1.02 -3.01 13.07
CA SER A 56 1.17 -3.79 11.82
C SER A 56 0.65 -3.08 10.57
N HIS A 57 -0.29 -2.13 10.70
CA HIS A 57 -0.72 -1.31 9.57
C HIS A 57 0.38 -0.36 9.07
N ALA A 58 1.39 -0.02 9.88
CA ALA A 58 2.41 0.95 9.50
C ALA A 58 3.17 0.55 8.23
N LEU A 59 3.61 -0.72 8.12
CA LEU A 59 4.31 -1.20 6.92
C LEU A 59 3.41 -1.21 5.69
N HIS A 60 2.15 -1.62 5.87
CA HIS A 60 1.15 -1.60 4.80
C HIS A 60 0.96 -0.17 4.26
N ILE A 61 0.76 0.83 5.13
CA ILE A 61 0.63 2.24 4.76
C ILE A 61 1.91 2.74 4.07
N ILE A 62 3.09 2.44 4.62
CA ILE A 62 4.36 2.88 4.03
C ILE A 62 4.52 2.33 2.61
N ILE A 63 4.24 1.04 2.37
CA ILE A 63 4.34 0.43 1.05
C ILE A 63 3.33 1.07 0.08
N HIS A 64 2.10 1.32 0.54
CA HIS A 64 1.05 1.96 -0.25
C HIS A 64 1.46 3.37 -0.71
N GLU A 65 1.89 4.22 0.22
CA GLU A 65 2.32 5.58 -0.09
C GLU A 65 3.56 5.60 -0.97
N LEU A 66 4.53 4.71 -0.72
CA LEU A 66 5.70 4.56 -1.59
C LEU A 66 5.32 4.13 -3.00
N ALA A 67 4.31 3.26 -3.17
CA ALA A 67 3.83 2.86 -4.48
C ALA A 67 3.34 4.07 -5.28
N HIS A 68 2.58 4.99 -4.67
CA HIS A 68 2.17 6.24 -5.31
C HIS A 68 3.37 7.13 -5.68
N GLN A 69 4.30 7.35 -4.76
CA GLN A 69 5.47 8.21 -5.05
C GLN A 69 6.31 7.65 -6.19
N VAL A 70 6.57 6.34 -6.19
CA VAL A 70 7.30 5.67 -7.25
C VAL A 70 6.53 5.68 -8.56
N ALA A 71 5.21 5.49 -8.53
CA ALA A 71 4.35 5.56 -9.71
C ALA A 71 4.39 6.95 -10.37
N ARG A 72 4.29 8.04 -9.60
CA ARG A 72 4.34 9.42 -10.12
C ARG A 72 5.68 9.74 -10.78
N GLU A 73 6.78 9.33 -10.17
CA GLU A 73 8.12 9.49 -10.74
C GLU A 73 8.29 8.66 -12.03
N ALA A 74 7.82 7.42 -12.03
CA ALA A 74 7.97 6.50 -13.16
C ALA A 74 6.99 6.78 -14.31
N MET A 75 5.85 7.41 -14.03
CA MET A 75 4.75 7.62 -14.96
C MET A 75 4.20 9.06 -14.87
N PRO A 76 4.95 10.08 -15.31
CA PRO A 76 4.50 11.47 -15.25
C PRO A 76 3.16 11.73 -15.97
N TRP A 77 2.83 10.89 -16.96
CA TRP A 77 1.56 10.94 -17.69
C TRP A 77 0.33 10.64 -16.83
N LEU A 78 0.48 10.06 -15.62
CA LEU A 78 -0.64 9.89 -14.69
C LEU A 78 -1.23 11.23 -14.28
N GLU A 79 -0.40 12.26 -14.09
CA GLU A 79 -0.86 13.60 -13.70
C GLU A 79 -1.60 14.34 -14.84
N GLU A 80 -1.46 13.85 -16.08
CA GLU A 80 -2.15 14.39 -17.26
C GLU A 80 -3.54 13.77 -17.45
N LEU A 81 -3.85 12.68 -16.74
CA LEU A 81 -5.15 12.02 -16.85
C LEU A 81 -6.26 12.81 -16.16
N PRO A 82 -7.46 12.90 -16.77
CA PRO A 82 -8.62 13.47 -16.10
C PRO A 82 -9.15 12.53 -15.01
N GLU A 83 -9.86 13.08 -14.03
CA GLU A 83 -10.65 12.25 -13.12
C GLU A 83 -11.89 11.70 -13.84
N PRO A 84 -12.36 10.47 -13.50
CA PRO A 84 -11.85 9.59 -12.44
C PRO A 84 -10.69 8.66 -12.86
N ASP A 85 -10.19 8.78 -14.09
CA ASP A 85 -9.23 7.82 -14.65
C ASP A 85 -7.88 7.85 -13.93
N ARG A 86 -7.44 9.06 -13.53
CA ARG A 86 -6.21 9.21 -12.74
C ARG A 86 -6.32 8.45 -11.42
N THR A 87 -7.35 8.74 -10.61
CA THR A 87 -7.56 8.05 -9.34
C THR A 87 -7.74 6.54 -9.55
N PHE A 88 -8.45 6.12 -10.59
CA PHE A 88 -8.61 4.70 -10.89
C PHE A 88 -7.28 4.00 -11.14
N VAL A 89 -6.42 4.54 -12.00
CA VAL A 89 -5.12 3.91 -12.29
C VAL A 89 -4.20 3.98 -11.08
N ASP A 90 -4.09 5.13 -10.42
CA ASP A 90 -3.17 5.35 -9.29
C ASP A 90 -3.53 4.43 -8.12
N GLU A 91 -4.79 4.43 -7.67
CA GLU A 91 -5.24 3.68 -6.50
C GLU A 91 -5.29 2.17 -6.74
N VAL A 92 -5.82 1.74 -7.89
CA VAL A 92 -5.87 0.29 -8.19
C VAL A 92 -4.46 -0.25 -8.33
N LEU A 93 -3.56 0.45 -9.02
CA LEU A 93 -2.17 0.00 -9.14
C LEU A 93 -1.48 -0.05 -7.77
N ALA A 94 -1.61 1.00 -6.95
CA ALA A 94 -0.99 1.06 -5.62
C ALA A 94 -1.43 -0.10 -4.74
N ARG A 95 -2.72 -0.42 -4.70
CA ARG A 95 -3.25 -1.57 -3.93
C ARG A 95 -2.73 -2.92 -4.41
N LEU A 96 -2.59 -3.10 -5.73
CA LEU A 96 -2.07 -4.35 -6.30
C LEU A 96 -0.57 -4.52 -6.05
N VAL A 97 0.20 -3.44 -6.19
CA VAL A 97 1.64 -3.38 -5.88
C VAL A 97 1.88 -3.66 -4.40
N GLU A 98 1.13 -2.97 -3.54
CA GLU A 98 1.21 -3.10 -2.09
C GLU A 98 0.88 -4.53 -1.64
N ARG A 99 -0.17 -5.13 -2.20
CA ARG A 99 -0.49 -6.54 -1.96
C ARG A 99 0.65 -7.46 -2.37
N ALA A 100 1.25 -7.26 -3.55
CA ALA A 100 2.34 -8.10 -4.03
C ALA A 100 3.59 -8.00 -3.14
N ILE A 101 4.03 -6.78 -2.81
CA ILE A 101 5.20 -6.55 -1.96
C ILE A 101 4.94 -7.07 -0.55
N SER A 102 3.78 -6.79 0.04
CA SER A 102 3.42 -7.26 1.38
C SER A 102 3.35 -8.79 1.44
N THR A 103 2.84 -9.43 0.38
CA THR A 103 2.84 -10.90 0.26
C THR A 103 4.26 -11.46 0.20
N GLU A 104 5.15 -10.86 -0.61
CA GLU A 104 6.56 -11.28 -0.70
C GLU A 104 7.29 -11.11 0.65
N LEU A 105 7.11 -9.98 1.33
CA LEU A 105 7.73 -9.72 2.62
C LEU A 105 7.23 -10.69 3.71
N ARG A 106 5.93 -11.00 3.71
CA ARG A 106 5.35 -11.92 4.70
C ARG A 106 5.71 -13.37 4.40
N ASP A 107 5.43 -13.83 3.18
CA ASP A 107 5.44 -15.26 2.84
C ASP A 107 6.80 -15.70 2.24
N GLY A 108 7.51 -14.79 1.56
CA GLY A 108 8.85 -15.05 1.01
C GLY A 108 9.98 -14.77 1.98
N VAL A 109 9.96 -13.62 2.67
CA VAL A 109 11.02 -13.21 3.62
C VAL A 109 10.72 -13.67 5.05
N GLY A 110 9.45 -13.88 5.42
CA GLY A 110 9.04 -14.36 6.74
C GLY A 110 8.77 -13.25 7.78
N LEU A 111 8.48 -12.02 7.34
CA LEU A 111 8.20 -10.89 8.24
C LEU A 111 6.78 -10.98 8.83
N LYS A 112 6.69 -11.55 10.03
CA LYS A 112 5.41 -11.91 10.69
C LYS A 112 4.45 -10.76 11.02
N MET A 113 4.93 -9.51 11.01
CA MET A 113 4.11 -8.33 11.34
C MET A 113 3.54 -7.66 10.09
N VAL A 114 3.89 -8.13 8.89
CA VAL A 114 3.36 -7.59 7.63
C VAL A 114 1.91 -8.02 7.47
N LEU A 115 1.02 -7.02 7.44
CA LEU A 115 -0.38 -7.21 7.09
C LEU A 115 -0.52 -7.34 5.57
N VAL A 116 -1.31 -8.31 5.12
CA VAL A 116 -1.81 -8.36 3.74
C VAL A 116 -3.32 -8.37 3.87
N GLU A 117 -3.93 -7.24 3.54
CA GLU A 117 -5.38 -7.07 3.56
C GLU A 117 -6.05 -8.08 2.62
N ASP A 118 -7.31 -8.43 2.89
CA ASP A 118 -8.07 -9.22 1.94
C ASP A 118 -8.62 -8.35 0.79
N PHE A 119 -9.13 -8.98 -0.26
CA PHE A 119 -9.64 -8.24 -1.43
C PHE A 119 -10.89 -7.42 -1.10
N LYS A 120 -11.65 -7.79 -0.06
CA LYS A 120 -12.84 -7.08 0.36
C LYS A 120 -12.48 -5.77 1.04
N GLU A 121 -11.47 -5.79 1.90
CA GLU A 121 -10.89 -4.62 2.54
C GLU A 121 -10.37 -3.63 1.48
N GLN A 122 -9.49 -4.08 0.58
CA GLN A 122 -8.93 -3.23 -0.49
C GLN A 122 -10.04 -2.63 -1.38
N LEU A 123 -11.06 -3.41 -1.73
CA LEU A 123 -12.20 -2.92 -2.52
C LEU A 123 -13.05 -1.92 -1.74
N SER A 124 -13.22 -2.10 -0.44
CA SER A 124 -13.92 -1.13 0.41
C SER A 124 -13.17 0.20 0.44
N GLU A 125 -11.84 0.17 0.49
CA GLU A 125 -11.02 1.38 0.49
C GLU A 125 -11.05 2.11 -0.84
N LEU A 126 -10.98 1.38 -1.96
CA LEU A 126 -11.18 1.97 -3.29
C LEU A 126 -12.52 2.74 -3.35
N ARG A 127 -13.58 2.23 -2.71
CA ARG A 127 -14.89 2.90 -2.70
C ARG A 127 -14.99 4.10 -1.76
N PHE A 128 -14.00 4.36 -0.89
CA PHE A 128 -13.96 5.59 -0.08
C PHE A 128 -13.59 6.81 -0.91
N TYR A 129 -12.84 6.64 -1.99
CA TYR A 129 -12.54 7.72 -2.92
C TYR A 129 -13.81 8.20 -3.62
N GLU A 130 -14.03 9.52 -3.66
CA GLU A 130 -15.22 10.10 -4.30
C GLU A 130 -15.34 9.68 -5.77
N GLN A 131 -14.21 9.66 -6.47
CA GLN A 131 -14.06 9.30 -7.88
C GLN A 131 -14.41 7.82 -8.15
N LEU A 132 -14.24 6.95 -7.15
CA LEU A 132 -14.35 5.49 -7.29
C LEU A 132 -15.49 4.90 -6.45
N ARG A 133 -16.30 5.71 -5.77
CA ARG A 133 -17.43 5.25 -4.96
C ARG A 133 -18.41 4.36 -5.73
N GLY A 134 -18.56 4.63 -7.03
CA GLY A 134 -19.41 3.87 -7.95
C GLY A 134 -18.71 2.76 -8.74
N ILE A 135 -17.46 2.38 -8.41
CA ILE A 135 -16.71 1.39 -9.16
C ILE A 135 -17.47 0.05 -9.22
N SER A 136 -17.68 -0.46 -10.43
CA SER A 136 -18.47 -1.68 -10.69
C SER A 136 -17.64 -2.96 -10.55
N MET A 137 -16.60 -2.93 -9.72
CA MET A 137 -15.69 -4.04 -9.44
C MET A 137 -16.18 -4.81 -8.21
N ASP A 138 -16.14 -6.14 -8.27
CA ASP A 138 -16.32 -7.02 -7.12
C ASP A 138 -14.99 -7.66 -6.64
N GLU A 139 -15.04 -8.48 -5.59
CA GLU A 139 -13.84 -9.15 -5.05
C GLU A 139 -13.20 -10.11 -6.06
N ALA A 140 -13.99 -10.73 -6.93
CA ALA A 140 -13.50 -11.66 -7.94
C ALA A 140 -12.80 -10.91 -9.08
N ASP A 141 -13.32 -9.75 -9.49
CA ASP A 141 -12.68 -8.85 -10.44
C ASP A 141 -11.33 -8.35 -9.91
N LEU A 142 -11.27 -7.88 -8.65
CA LEU A 142 -10.02 -7.39 -8.06
C LEU A 142 -8.98 -8.52 -7.93
N LYS A 143 -9.42 -9.72 -7.54
CA LYS A 143 -8.56 -10.90 -7.52
C LYS A 143 -8.03 -11.24 -8.91
N ALA A 144 -8.87 -11.22 -9.94
CA ALA A 144 -8.45 -11.49 -11.31
C ALA A 144 -7.44 -10.45 -11.81
N LEU A 145 -7.66 -9.16 -11.49
CA LEU A 145 -6.71 -8.09 -11.77
C LEU A 145 -5.38 -8.30 -11.05
N TYR A 146 -5.40 -8.77 -9.81
CA TYR A 146 -4.17 -9.09 -9.07
C TYR A 146 -3.39 -10.23 -9.71
N GLU A 147 -4.07 -11.33 -10.08
CA GLU A 147 -3.43 -12.44 -10.79
C GLU A 147 -2.85 -12.00 -12.14
N GLU A 148 -3.49 -11.05 -12.82
CA GLU A 148 -2.97 -10.43 -14.03
C GLU A 148 -1.77 -9.53 -13.77
N PHE A 149 -1.86 -8.66 -12.77
CA PHE A 149 -0.77 -7.80 -12.33
C PHE A 149 0.49 -8.62 -12.03
N LEU A 150 0.37 -9.76 -11.34
CA LEU A 150 1.51 -10.64 -11.06
C LEU A 150 2.21 -11.14 -12.33
N ARG A 151 1.47 -11.38 -13.43
CA ARG A 151 2.05 -11.77 -14.72
C ARG A 151 2.84 -10.62 -15.35
N TYR A 152 2.35 -9.39 -15.22
CA TYR A 152 3.08 -8.20 -15.68
C TYR A 152 4.32 -7.96 -14.81
N ALA A 153 4.16 -8.03 -13.50
CA ALA A 153 5.20 -7.76 -12.51
C ALA A 153 6.36 -8.78 -12.52
N SER A 154 6.23 -9.90 -13.23
CA SER A 154 7.31 -10.89 -13.38
C SER A 154 8.51 -10.37 -14.19
N ARG A 155 8.44 -9.17 -14.75
CA ARG A 155 9.54 -8.50 -15.46
C ARG A 155 9.71 -7.05 -15.01
N ALA A 156 10.94 -6.54 -15.13
CA ALA A 156 11.25 -5.14 -14.88
C ALA A 156 10.39 -4.23 -15.77
N GLY A 157 9.82 -3.17 -15.18
CA GLY A 157 8.89 -2.26 -15.86
C GLY A 157 7.46 -2.79 -16.02
N GLY A 158 7.16 -4.00 -15.56
CA GLY A 158 5.84 -4.62 -15.70
C GLY A 158 4.68 -3.80 -15.13
N ALA A 159 4.89 -3.15 -13.99
CA ALA A 159 3.88 -2.28 -13.37
C ALA A 159 3.49 -1.10 -14.27
N LEU A 160 4.42 -0.54 -15.05
CA LEU A 160 4.16 0.58 -15.96
C LEU A 160 3.28 0.12 -17.13
N ASP A 161 3.57 -1.06 -17.67
CA ASP A 161 2.75 -1.66 -18.72
C ASP A 161 1.35 -2.00 -18.20
N PHE A 162 1.27 -2.49 -16.95
CA PHE A 162 -0.02 -2.79 -16.31
C PHE A 162 -0.84 -1.52 -16.04
N ALA A 163 -0.21 -0.40 -15.67
CA ALA A 163 -0.90 0.88 -15.50
C ALA A 163 -1.60 1.35 -16.79
N ARG A 164 -0.95 1.17 -17.95
CA ARG A 164 -1.59 1.42 -19.25
C ARG A 164 -2.74 0.46 -19.51
N HIS A 165 -2.56 -0.81 -19.17
CA HIS A 165 -3.62 -1.81 -19.29
C HIS A 165 -4.84 -1.49 -18.43
N LEU A 166 -4.66 -1.00 -17.19
CA LEU A 166 -5.76 -0.52 -16.35
C LEU A 166 -6.57 0.57 -17.07
N LEU A 167 -5.91 1.52 -17.72
CA LEU A 167 -6.60 2.58 -18.46
C LEU A 167 -7.47 2.03 -19.61
N GLU A 168 -7.05 0.95 -20.28
CA GLU A 168 -7.86 0.25 -21.29
C GLU A 168 -9.09 -0.41 -20.66
N LEU A 169 -8.94 -0.92 -19.44
CA LEU A 169 -10.02 -1.56 -18.67
C LEU A 169 -10.98 -0.56 -18.02
N ARG A 170 -10.71 0.75 -18.03
CA ARG A 170 -11.53 1.76 -17.35
C ARG A 170 -13.02 1.65 -17.71
N GLY A 171 -13.34 1.37 -18.98
CA GLY A 171 -14.72 1.26 -19.47
C GLY A 171 -15.48 0.03 -18.95
N ARG A 172 -14.78 -0.94 -18.37
CA ARG A 172 -15.37 -2.09 -17.67
C ARG A 172 -15.81 -1.72 -16.25
N PHE A 173 -15.03 -0.90 -15.55
CA PHE A 173 -15.17 -0.69 -14.11
C PHE A 173 -15.71 0.68 -13.69
N LEU A 174 -15.54 1.72 -14.52
CA LEU A 174 -15.94 3.10 -14.22
C LEU A 174 -17.24 3.51 -14.95
N ARG A 175 -18.11 2.55 -15.31
CA ARG A 175 -19.33 2.89 -16.05
C ARG A 175 -20.20 3.82 -15.21
N ARG A 176 -20.56 4.96 -15.81
CA ARG A 176 -21.56 5.92 -15.33
C ARG A 176 -22.95 5.30 -15.35
#